data_AF-A0A426TVK7-F1
#
_entry.id   AF-A0A426TVK7-F1
#
_cell.length_a   1.000
_cell.length_b   1.000
_cell.length_c   1.000
_cell.angle_alpha   90.00
_cell.angle_beta   90.00
_cell.angle_gamma   90.00
#
_symmetry.space_group_name_H-M   'P 1'
#
loop_
_entity.id
_entity.type
_entity.pdbx_description
1 polymer ?
#
loop_
_entity_poly.entity_id
_entity_poly.type
_entity_poly.pdbx_seq_one_letter_code
_entity_poly.pdbx_strand_id
1 'polypeptide(L)'
;MEIHSYRIGPQTGMHNDERGILRRLGEYFSIQFEDYELNEYENTIINRICESTHHGKVIIIELSEWDFDEQPLLTWFIQQFWRRMVDELANSIAKRELLQVYLFAVIMSGSRIPTDILTPHLCPDGAFVSHRIINLPLEYWSLDDIRIWLAGDPSLQREQGCVIDRIAKTIYKASEKGKPVAVANKLLERYWEGKRR
;
A
#
# COMPACT_ATOMS: atom_id res chain seq x y z
N MET A 1 12.02 -0.33 -17.01
CA MET A 1 11.51 -0.53 -15.65
C MET A 1 10.07 -0.97 -15.77
N GLU A 2 9.76 -2.18 -15.35
CA GLU A 2 8.42 -2.76 -15.45
C GLU A 2 7.77 -2.76 -14.06
N ILE A 3 6.62 -2.10 -13.91
CA ILE A 3 5.92 -1.96 -12.63
C ILE A 3 4.68 -2.84 -12.63
N HIS A 4 4.58 -3.69 -11.62
CA HIS A 4 3.42 -4.52 -11.35
C HIS A 4 2.86 -4.19 -9.98
N SER A 5 1.56 -3.88 -9.90
CA SER A 5 0.85 -3.68 -8.63
C SER A 5 -0.21 -4.76 -8.44
N TYR A 6 -0.21 -5.36 -7.26
CA TYR A 6 -1.08 -6.44 -6.83
C TYR A 6 -1.92 -5.96 -5.66
N ARG A 7 -3.21 -5.71 -5.89
CA ARG A 7 -4.11 -5.27 -4.83
C ARG A 7 -4.78 -6.47 -4.17
N ILE A 8 -4.49 -6.63 -2.89
CA ILE A 8 -4.93 -7.72 -2.02
C ILE A 8 -5.68 -7.08 -0.86
N GLY A 9 -6.95 -6.79 -1.09
CA GLY A 9 -7.86 -6.28 -0.05
C GLY A 9 -8.92 -7.31 0.33
N PRO A 10 -9.65 -7.07 1.42
CA PRO A 10 -10.90 -7.77 1.67
C PRO A 10 -11.83 -7.58 0.47
N GLN A 11 -12.43 -8.68 0.02
CA GLN A 11 -13.44 -8.68 -1.04
C GLN A 11 -14.68 -9.37 -0.49
N THR A 12 -15.86 -8.83 -0.80
CA THR A 12 -17.13 -9.40 -0.35
C THR A 12 -17.23 -10.88 -0.72
N GLY A 13 -17.38 -11.75 0.28
CA GLY A 13 -17.46 -13.21 0.10
C GLY A 13 -16.12 -13.95 0.10
N MET A 14 -15.01 -13.27 0.39
CA MET A 14 -13.69 -13.90 0.56
C MET A 14 -13.29 -14.04 2.03
N HIS A 15 -12.42 -15.01 2.30
CA HIS A 15 -11.78 -15.17 3.61
C HIS A 15 -10.78 -14.01 3.85
N ASN A 16 -10.89 -13.39 5.03
CA ASN A 16 -9.93 -12.42 5.55
C ASN A 16 -8.98 -13.10 6.54
N ASP A 17 -8.37 -14.19 6.09
CA ASP A 17 -7.39 -14.97 6.82
C ASP A 17 -6.14 -15.21 5.94
N GLU A 18 -5.15 -15.89 6.50
CA GLU A 18 -3.88 -16.21 5.83
C GLU A 18 -4.13 -16.90 4.49
N ARG A 19 -5.07 -17.87 4.48
CA ARG A 19 -5.45 -18.63 3.30
C ARG A 19 -6.08 -17.74 2.24
N GLY A 20 -6.93 -16.80 2.62
CA GLY A 20 -7.53 -15.83 1.71
C GLY A 20 -6.47 -14.93 1.05
N ILE A 21 -5.49 -14.45 1.81
CA ILE A 21 -4.36 -13.67 1.27
C ILE A 21 -3.55 -14.51 0.29
N LEU A 22 -3.14 -15.71 0.68
CA LEU A 22 -2.36 -16.60 -0.18
C LEU A 22 -3.15 -16.98 -1.43
N ARG A 23 -4.45 -17.26 -1.34
CA ARG A 23 -5.26 -17.59 -2.51
C ARG A 23 -5.26 -16.45 -3.53
N ARG A 24 -5.47 -15.21 -3.08
CA ARG A 24 -5.44 -14.01 -3.95
C ARG A 24 -4.07 -13.81 -4.60
N LEU A 25 -2.98 -14.04 -3.87
CA LEU A 25 -1.62 -14.05 -4.44
C LEU A 25 -1.48 -15.15 -5.49
N GLY A 26 -1.87 -16.38 -5.18
CA GLY A 26 -1.73 -17.50 -6.10
C GLY A 26 -2.57 -17.33 -7.37
N GLU A 27 -3.81 -16.86 -7.26
CA GLU A 27 -4.66 -16.51 -8.42
C GLU A 27 -3.94 -15.57 -9.37
N TYR A 28 -3.27 -14.53 -8.84
CA TYR A 28 -2.48 -13.60 -9.64
C TYR A 28 -1.32 -14.29 -10.38
N PHE A 29 -0.65 -15.21 -9.70
CA PHE A 29 0.47 -15.97 -10.26
C PHE A 29 0.05 -17.24 -11.02
N SER A 30 -1.26 -17.40 -11.27
CA SER A 30 -1.85 -18.57 -11.93
C SER A 30 -1.48 -19.89 -11.23
N ILE A 31 -1.46 -19.88 -9.90
CA ILE A 31 -1.25 -21.03 -9.02
C ILE A 31 -2.62 -21.44 -8.47
N GLN A 32 -3.02 -22.69 -8.70
CA GLN A 32 -4.27 -23.22 -8.15
C GLN A 32 -4.04 -23.76 -6.73
N PHE A 33 -4.98 -23.47 -5.83
CA PHE A 33 -5.03 -24.08 -4.50
C PHE A 33 -5.70 -25.44 -4.61
N GLU A 34 -5.01 -26.45 -5.16
CA GLU A 34 -5.52 -27.83 -5.23
C GLU A 34 -4.67 -28.71 -4.30
N ASP A 35 -5.30 -29.23 -3.24
CA ASP A 35 -4.74 -30.19 -2.26
C ASP A 35 -3.45 -29.83 -1.51
N TYR A 36 -2.98 -28.58 -1.58
CA TYR A 36 -1.82 -28.14 -0.82
C TYR A 36 -2.09 -27.95 0.68
N GLU A 37 -1.15 -28.42 1.50
CA GLU A 37 -0.95 -27.88 2.84
C GLU A 37 -0.59 -26.38 2.74
N LEU A 38 -1.08 -25.55 3.67
CA LEU A 38 -0.97 -24.09 3.58
C LEU A 38 0.48 -23.60 3.40
N ASN A 39 1.41 -24.25 4.10
CA ASN A 39 2.85 -23.96 4.02
C ASN A 39 3.45 -24.30 2.65
N GLU A 40 3.01 -25.39 2.02
CA GLU A 40 3.47 -25.77 0.68
C GLU A 40 2.97 -24.78 -0.36
N TYR A 41 1.72 -24.35 -0.22
CA TYR A 41 1.13 -23.34 -1.10
C TYR A 41 1.84 -21.99 -0.97
N GLU A 42 2.15 -21.55 0.26
CA GLU A 42 2.96 -20.35 0.52
C GLU A 42 4.32 -20.44 -0.17
N ASN A 43 5.02 -21.57 -0.03
CA ASN A 43 6.32 -21.79 -0.67
C ASN A 43 6.23 -21.71 -2.20
N THR A 44 5.20 -22.32 -2.80
CA THR A 44 4.98 -22.26 -4.24
C THR A 44 4.74 -20.82 -4.71
N ILE A 45 3.99 -20.01 -3.96
CA ILE A 45 3.79 -18.58 -4.25
C ILE A 45 5.12 -17.83 -4.19
N ILE A 46 5.90 -17.99 -3.12
CA ILE A 46 7.18 -17.30 -2.95
C ILE A 46 8.15 -17.67 -4.09
N ASN A 47 8.25 -18.96 -4.41
CA ASN A 47 9.09 -19.44 -5.52
C ASN A 47 8.67 -18.81 -6.85
N ARG A 48 7.36 -18.76 -7.12
CA ARG A 48 6.82 -18.17 -8.34
C ARG A 48 7.10 -16.67 -8.45
N ILE A 49 7.00 -15.93 -7.35
CA ILE A 49 7.40 -14.52 -7.28
C ILE A 49 8.89 -14.38 -7.65
N CYS A 50 9.75 -15.20 -7.03
CA CYS A 50 11.19 -15.20 -7.28
C CYS A 50 11.54 -15.54 -8.73
N GLU A 51 10.84 -16.51 -9.34
CA GLU A 51 11.01 -16.90 -10.74
C GLU A 51 10.57 -15.79 -11.70
N SER A 52 9.44 -15.13 -11.41
CA SER A 52 8.89 -14.04 -12.24
C SER A 52 9.75 -12.76 -12.23
N THR A 53 10.66 -12.65 -11.27
CA THR A 53 11.55 -11.51 -11.11
C THR A 53 12.65 -11.51 -12.17
N HIS A 54 12.97 -10.33 -12.70
CA HIS A 54 14.05 -10.09 -13.68
C HIS A 54 14.59 -8.66 -13.54
N HIS A 55 15.63 -8.31 -14.30
CA HIS A 55 16.26 -6.97 -14.24
C HIS A 55 15.24 -5.83 -14.42
N GLY A 56 15.30 -4.84 -13.53
CA GLY A 56 14.45 -3.65 -13.61
C GLY A 56 12.97 -3.88 -13.25
N LYS A 57 12.65 -5.00 -12.58
CA LYS A 57 11.30 -5.33 -12.11
C LYS A 57 10.95 -4.58 -10.82
N VAL A 58 9.75 -4.00 -10.78
CA VAL A 58 9.14 -3.44 -9.59
C VAL A 58 7.87 -4.20 -9.28
N ILE A 59 7.78 -4.74 -8.06
CA ILE A 59 6.61 -5.43 -7.54
C ILE A 59 6.03 -4.60 -6.38
N ILE A 60 4.74 -4.32 -6.44
CA ILE A 60 4.01 -3.62 -5.39
C ILE A 60 2.88 -4.55 -4.93
N ILE A 61 2.82 -4.85 -3.64
CA ILE A 61 1.75 -5.59 -2.99
C ILE A 61 0.96 -4.60 -2.14
N GLU A 62 -0.26 -4.28 -2.55
CA GLU A 62 -1.14 -3.35 -1.85
C GLU A 62 -2.13 -4.12 -0.99
N LEU A 63 -2.03 -3.96 0.32
CA LEU A 63 -2.98 -4.48 1.30
C LEU A 63 -3.88 -3.34 1.75
N SER A 64 -5.15 -3.35 1.34
CA SER A 64 -6.11 -2.27 1.65
C SER A 64 -7.10 -2.69 2.73
N GLU A 65 -7.64 -1.71 3.46
CA GLU A 65 -8.78 -1.90 4.40
C GLU A 65 -8.44 -2.80 5.60
N TRP A 66 -7.22 -2.70 6.10
CA TRP A 66 -6.79 -3.46 7.28
C TRP A 66 -7.30 -2.81 8.56
N ASP A 67 -8.10 -3.53 9.35
CA ASP A 67 -8.65 -3.03 10.62
C ASP A 67 -8.06 -3.74 11.85
N PHE A 68 -8.31 -3.19 13.05
CA PHE A 68 -7.69 -3.62 14.31
C PHE A 68 -7.97 -5.10 14.65
N ASP A 69 -9.11 -5.63 14.20
CA ASP A 69 -9.50 -7.03 14.43
C ASP A 69 -8.63 -8.03 13.63
N GLU A 70 -7.85 -7.54 12.66
CA GLU A 70 -6.98 -8.34 11.81
C GLU A 70 -5.50 -8.31 12.26
N GLN A 71 -5.23 -7.96 13.53
CA GLN A 71 -3.88 -7.96 14.10
C GLN A 71 -3.12 -9.29 13.98
N PRO A 72 -3.73 -10.47 14.26
CA PRO A 72 -3.04 -11.75 14.09
C PRO A 72 -2.61 -11.97 12.64
N LEU A 73 -3.47 -11.60 11.69
CA LEU A 73 -3.18 -11.70 10.26
C LEU A 73 -2.05 -10.74 9.85
N LEU A 74 -2.00 -9.54 10.44
CA LEU A 74 -0.96 -8.55 10.12
C LEU A 74 0.39 -9.02 10.66
N THR A 75 0.37 -9.58 11.86
CA THR A 75 1.53 -10.19 12.51
C THR A 75 2.05 -11.35 11.67
N TRP A 76 1.18 -12.25 11.22
CA TRP A 76 1.54 -13.32 10.29
C TRP A 76 2.14 -12.76 9.00
N PHE A 77 1.47 -11.79 8.37
CA PHE A 77 1.92 -11.22 7.10
C PHE A 77 3.32 -10.61 7.23
N ILE A 78 3.57 -9.82 8.27
CA ILE A 78 4.85 -9.14 8.47
C ILE A 78 5.94 -10.12 8.93
N GLN A 79 5.68 -10.88 9.99
CA GLN A 79 6.72 -11.63 10.70
C GLN A 79 7.02 -12.98 10.06
N GLN A 80 6.05 -13.57 9.36
CA GLN A 80 6.19 -14.88 8.74
C GLN A 80 6.31 -14.75 7.22
N PHE A 81 5.24 -14.33 6.54
CA PHE A 81 5.20 -14.33 5.07
C PHE A 81 6.20 -13.34 4.45
N TRP A 82 6.11 -12.06 4.80
CA TRP A 82 6.91 -10.99 4.20
C TRP A 82 8.41 -11.21 4.43
N ARG A 83 8.79 -11.56 5.66
CA ARG A 83 10.17 -11.88 6.01
C ARG A 83 10.72 -12.99 5.12
N ARG A 84 10.04 -14.13 5.05
CA ARG A 84 10.48 -15.29 4.24
C ARG A 84 10.59 -14.92 2.76
N MET A 85 9.62 -14.18 2.24
CA MET A 85 9.59 -13.78 0.84
C MET A 85 10.74 -12.83 0.48
N VAL A 86 11.07 -11.86 1.35
CA VAL A 86 12.22 -10.97 1.16
C VAL A 86 13.55 -11.73 1.20
N ASP A 87 13.69 -12.68 2.13
CA ASP A 87 14.90 -13.51 2.25
C ASP A 87 15.11 -14.38 0.99
N GLU A 88 14.07 -15.07 0.52
CA GLU A 88 14.12 -15.88 -0.70
C GLU A 88 14.35 -15.04 -1.97
N LEU A 89 13.71 -13.87 -2.06
CA LEU A 89 13.90 -12.97 -3.19
C LEU A 89 15.34 -12.43 -3.24
N ALA A 90 15.90 -12.06 -2.09
CA ALA A 90 17.30 -11.61 -2.01
C ALA A 90 18.27 -12.70 -2.47
N ASN A 91 18.03 -13.96 -2.04
CA ASN A 91 18.81 -15.11 -2.48
C ASN A 91 18.70 -15.32 -4.00
N SER A 92 17.49 -15.23 -4.56
CA SER A 92 17.23 -15.35 -6.00
C SER A 92 17.93 -14.25 -6.81
N ILE A 93 17.83 -13.00 -6.35
CA ILE A 93 18.49 -11.83 -6.97
C ILE A 93 20.01 -12.03 -7.01
N ALA A 94 20.61 -12.43 -5.88
CA ALA A 94 22.05 -12.65 -5.78
C ALA A 94 22.51 -13.79 -6.71
N LYS A 95 21.80 -14.92 -6.70
CA LYS A 95 22.12 -16.09 -7.52
C LYS A 95 22.03 -15.82 -9.03
N ARG A 96 21.11 -14.94 -9.44
CA ARG A 96 20.84 -14.61 -10.84
C ARG A 96 21.47 -13.29 -11.29
N GLU A 97 22.23 -12.63 -10.43
CA GLU A 97 22.86 -11.32 -10.67
C GLU A 97 21.87 -10.27 -11.20
N LEU A 98 20.65 -10.26 -10.63
CA LEU A 98 19.62 -9.31 -11.04
C LEU A 98 19.93 -7.92 -10.49
N LEU A 99 19.72 -6.90 -11.33
CA LEU A 99 19.90 -5.50 -10.94
C LEU A 99 18.56 -4.77 -10.97
N GLN A 100 18.45 -3.73 -10.14
CA GLN A 100 17.30 -2.81 -10.11
C GLN A 100 15.96 -3.54 -9.87
N VAL A 101 15.96 -4.53 -8.99
CA VAL A 101 14.75 -5.19 -8.52
C VAL A 101 14.24 -4.47 -7.28
N TYR A 102 12.96 -4.10 -7.28
CA TYR A 102 12.31 -3.45 -6.16
C TYR A 102 11.04 -4.20 -5.79
N LEU A 103 10.83 -4.40 -4.49
CA LEU A 103 9.65 -5.02 -3.95
C LEU A 103 9.12 -4.13 -2.82
N PHE A 104 7.85 -3.79 -2.89
CA PHE A 104 7.15 -2.97 -1.90
C PHE A 104 5.90 -3.68 -1.43
N ALA A 105 5.66 -3.67 -0.11
CA ALA A 105 4.34 -3.91 0.45
C ALA A 105 3.80 -2.59 0.99
N VAL A 106 2.60 -2.23 0.57
CA VAL A 106 1.88 -1.03 1.01
C VAL A 106 0.67 -1.49 1.80
N ILE A 107 0.68 -1.25 3.11
CA ILE A 107 -0.42 -1.62 4.01
C ILE A 107 -1.18 -0.34 4.37
N MET A 108 -2.45 -0.28 3.98
CA MET A 108 -3.36 0.81 4.33
C MET A 108 -4.28 0.34 5.45
N SER A 109 -4.14 0.94 6.63
CA SER A 109 -5.00 0.69 7.77
C SER A 109 -5.83 1.92 8.13
N GLY A 110 -7.10 1.70 8.48
CA GLY A 110 -7.97 2.73 9.05
C GLY A 110 -7.68 3.00 10.53
N SER A 111 -6.90 2.14 11.17
CA SER A 111 -6.56 2.20 12.60
C SER A 111 -5.05 2.26 12.81
N ARG A 112 -4.64 2.66 14.02
CA ARG A 112 -3.21 2.69 14.37
C ARG A 112 -2.73 1.25 14.57
N ILE A 113 -1.78 0.82 13.74
CA ILE A 113 -1.11 -0.48 13.92
C ILE A 113 -0.32 -0.46 15.23
N PRO A 114 -0.49 -1.47 16.12
CA PRO A 114 0.30 -1.59 17.34
C PRO A 114 1.80 -1.58 17.07
N THR A 115 2.54 -0.82 17.88
CA THR A 115 3.98 -0.62 17.68
C THR A 115 4.79 -1.88 17.89
N ASP A 116 4.37 -2.79 18.77
CA ASP A 116 4.99 -4.09 19.04
C ASP A 116 5.07 -5.01 17.82
N ILE A 117 4.05 -4.98 16.95
CA ILE A 117 4.05 -5.73 15.68
C ILE A 117 5.14 -5.19 14.74
N LEU A 118 5.33 -3.87 14.72
CA LEU A 118 6.20 -3.18 13.77
C LEU A 118 7.65 -3.04 14.27
N THR A 119 7.87 -2.86 15.58
CA THR A 119 9.16 -2.46 16.17
C THR A 119 10.38 -3.27 15.69
N PRO A 120 10.32 -4.61 15.56
CA PRO A 120 11.47 -5.38 15.08
C PRO A 120 11.85 -5.05 13.62
N HIS A 121 10.88 -4.58 12.85
CA HIS A 121 10.96 -4.36 11.43
C HIS A 121 10.94 -2.88 11.06
N LEU A 122 10.77 -1.94 11.99
CA LEU A 122 10.74 -0.50 11.68
C LEU A 122 12.12 0.02 11.30
N CYS A 123 12.11 0.91 10.32
CA CYS A 123 13.24 1.79 10.05
C CYS A 123 13.56 2.62 11.31
N PRO A 124 14.84 2.73 11.69
CA PRO A 124 15.26 3.71 12.68
C PRO A 124 14.91 5.13 12.21
N ASP A 125 14.65 6.03 13.16
CA ASP A 125 14.32 7.41 12.85
C ASP A 125 15.36 8.07 11.93
N GLY A 126 14.89 8.64 10.82
CA GLY A 126 15.73 9.35 9.85
C GLY A 126 16.56 8.47 8.91
N ALA A 127 16.40 7.13 8.93
CA ALA A 127 17.16 6.22 8.07
C ALA A 127 16.27 5.20 7.34
N PHE A 128 16.34 5.17 6.01
CA PHE A 128 15.74 4.08 5.22
C PHE A 128 16.63 2.84 5.27
N VAL A 129 16.03 1.69 5.59
CA VAL A 129 16.68 0.39 5.53
C VAL A 129 15.86 -0.51 4.60
N SER A 130 16.47 -1.02 3.54
CA SER A 130 15.78 -1.66 2.41
C SER A 130 14.91 -2.88 2.75
N HIS A 131 15.17 -3.54 3.88
CA HIS A 131 14.41 -4.70 4.38
C HIS A 131 13.49 -4.37 5.55
N ARG A 132 13.33 -3.08 5.87
CA ARG A 132 12.55 -2.60 7.01
C ARG A 132 11.34 -1.78 6.56
N ILE A 133 10.35 -1.76 7.43
CA ILE A 133 9.07 -1.08 7.27
C ILE A 133 9.25 0.40 7.56
N ILE A 134 8.75 1.24 6.66
CA ILE A 134 8.56 2.67 6.93
C ILE A 134 7.09 2.85 7.31
N ASN A 135 6.83 3.40 8.49
CA ASN A 135 5.49 3.83 8.86
C ASN A 135 5.27 5.26 8.35
N LEU A 136 4.21 5.46 7.55
CA LEU A 136 3.81 6.77 7.03
C LEU A 136 2.48 7.17 7.69
N PRO A 137 2.50 7.84 8.85
CA PRO A 137 1.28 8.29 9.49
C PRO A 137 0.57 9.31 8.59
N LEU A 138 -0.67 9.02 8.22
CA LEU A 138 -1.52 9.95 7.49
C LEU A 138 -2.32 10.78 8.49
N GLU A 139 -1.79 11.95 8.83
CA GLU A 139 -2.45 12.89 9.71
C GLU A 139 -3.65 13.54 9.05
N TYR A 140 -4.63 13.95 9.86
CA TYR A 140 -5.77 14.72 9.36
C TYR A 140 -5.27 16.03 8.77
N TRP A 141 -5.73 16.34 7.56
CA TRP A 141 -5.38 17.58 6.88
C TRP A 141 -6.10 18.74 7.55
N SER A 142 -5.36 19.77 7.91
CA SER A 142 -5.96 21.03 8.31
C SER A 142 -6.62 21.72 7.11
N LEU A 143 -7.44 22.73 7.40
CA LEU A 143 -7.97 23.60 6.35
C LEU A 143 -6.85 24.28 5.55
N ASP A 144 -5.74 24.62 6.21
CA ASP A 144 -4.59 25.29 5.58
C ASP A 144 -3.80 24.33 4.68
N ASP A 145 -3.66 23.06 5.05
CA ASP A 145 -3.03 22.06 4.18
C ASP A 145 -3.79 21.92 2.86
N ILE A 146 -5.13 21.91 2.93
CA ILE A 146 -5.99 21.86 1.74
C ILE A 146 -5.84 23.15 0.91
N ARG A 147 -5.75 24.32 1.54
CA ARG A 147 -5.53 25.60 0.86
C ARG A 147 -4.19 25.61 0.12
N ILE A 148 -3.12 25.20 0.79
CA ILE A 148 -1.77 25.13 0.23
C ILE A 148 -1.75 24.20 -0.98
N TRP A 149 -2.37 23.02 -0.86
CA TRP A 149 -2.48 22.08 -1.97
C TRP A 149 -3.22 22.69 -3.17
N LEU A 150 -4.38 23.33 -2.94
CA LEU A 150 -5.16 23.97 -4.00
C LEU A 150 -4.44 25.14 -4.65
N ALA A 151 -3.65 25.91 -3.91
CA ALA A 151 -2.83 26.99 -4.44
C ALA A 151 -1.71 26.47 -5.35
N GLY A 152 -1.26 25.24 -5.14
CA GLY A 152 -0.30 24.55 -5.99
C GLY A 152 -0.90 24.04 -7.32
N ASP A 153 -2.23 23.95 -7.45
CA ASP A 153 -2.89 23.46 -8.65
C ASP A 153 -2.80 24.51 -9.79
N PRO A 154 -2.11 24.21 -10.91
CA PRO A 154 -1.98 25.12 -12.05
C PRO A 154 -3.32 25.61 -12.62
N SER A 155 -4.38 24.79 -12.52
CA SER A 155 -5.71 25.15 -12.99
C SER A 155 -6.39 26.22 -12.14
N LEU A 156 -5.96 26.39 -10.88
CA LEU A 156 -6.51 27.35 -9.92
C LEU A 156 -5.61 28.57 -9.69
N GLN A 157 -4.43 28.63 -10.31
CA GLN A 157 -3.51 29.77 -10.15
C GLN A 157 -4.08 31.10 -10.64
N ARG A 158 -5.08 31.08 -11.54
CA ARG A 158 -5.77 32.28 -12.03
C ARG A 158 -6.98 32.68 -11.18
N GLU A 159 -7.39 31.82 -10.25
CA GLU A 159 -8.51 32.08 -9.35
C GLU A 159 -8.07 33.01 -8.22
N GLN A 160 -8.98 33.87 -7.77
CA GLN A 160 -8.72 34.75 -6.63
C GLN A 160 -8.57 33.92 -5.35
N GLY A 161 -7.76 34.38 -4.39
CA GLY A 161 -7.55 33.69 -3.11
C GLY A 161 -8.86 33.39 -2.35
N CYS A 162 -9.89 34.24 -2.50
CA CYS A 162 -11.21 34.02 -1.91
C CYS A 162 -11.93 32.78 -2.47
N VAL A 163 -11.66 32.40 -3.74
CA VAL A 163 -12.23 31.22 -4.39
C VAL A 163 -11.55 29.96 -3.84
N ILE A 164 -10.22 29.96 -3.73
CA ILE A 164 -9.44 28.87 -3.10
C ILE A 164 -9.93 28.64 -1.67
N ASP A 165 -10.12 29.72 -0.91
CA ASP A 165 -10.62 29.67 0.47
C ASP A 165 -11.99 29.02 0.60
N ARG A 166 -12.90 29.36 -0.33
CA ARG A 166 -14.24 28.78 -0.35
C ARG A 166 -14.18 27.29 -0.68
N ILE A 167 -13.36 26.90 -1.65
CA ILE A 167 -13.19 25.50 -2.06
C ILE A 167 -12.61 24.69 -0.90
N ALA A 168 -11.53 25.17 -0.28
CA ALA A 168 -10.89 24.49 0.84
C ALA A 168 -11.88 24.25 1.99
N LYS A 169 -12.69 25.25 2.34
CA LYS A 169 -13.73 25.13 3.39
C LYS A 169 -14.78 24.07 3.04
N THR A 170 -15.20 24.00 1.77
CA THR A 170 -16.14 22.98 1.31
C THR A 170 -15.54 21.58 1.41
N ILE A 171 -14.31 21.38 0.93
CA ILE A 171 -13.62 20.09 0.99
C ILE A 171 -13.41 19.67 2.44
N TYR A 172 -12.90 20.56 3.30
CA TYR A 172 -12.66 20.26 4.71
C TYR A 172 -13.93 19.80 5.44
N LYS A 173 -15.07 20.48 5.19
CA LYS A 173 -16.36 20.08 5.77
C LYS A 173 -16.85 18.74 5.22
N ALA A 174 -16.72 18.51 3.92
CA ALA A 174 -17.18 17.28 3.26
C ALA A 174 -16.29 16.05 3.54
N SER A 175 -15.08 16.26 4.07
CA SER A 175 -14.08 15.21 4.31
C SER A 175 -13.98 14.81 5.78
N GLU A 176 -15.07 14.86 6.53
CA GLU A 176 -15.08 14.53 7.97
C GLU A 176 -14.00 15.33 8.75
N LYS A 177 -13.86 16.63 8.44
CA LYS A 177 -12.88 17.54 9.06
C LYS A 177 -11.41 17.17 8.74
N GLY A 178 -11.13 16.77 7.50
CA GLY A 178 -9.76 16.59 7.03
C GLY A 178 -9.26 15.15 7.01
N LYS A 179 -10.15 14.15 7.06
CA LYS A 179 -9.78 12.75 6.96
C LYS A 179 -9.06 12.51 5.61
N PRO A 180 -7.82 11.99 5.58
CA PRO A 180 -6.97 12.00 4.38
C PRO A 180 -7.61 11.39 3.14
N VAL A 181 -8.21 10.19 3.27
CA VAL A 181 -8.88 9.51 2.15
C VAL A 181 -10.04 10.33 1.61
N ALA A 182 -10.83 10.94 2.50
CA ALA A 182 -11.97 11.76 2.11
C ALA A 182 -11.53 13.07 1.45
N VAL A 183 -10.45 13.70 1.94
CA VAL A 183 -9.84 14.87 1.31
C VAL A 183 -9.33 14.52 -0.09
N ALA A 184 -8.56 13.45 -0.23
CA ALA A 184 -8.00 13.00 -1.50
C ALA A 184 -9.10 12.73 -2.54
N ASN A 185 -10.16 12.02 -2.16
CA ASN A 185 -11.29 11.75 -3.05
C ASN A 185 -11.96 13.06 -3.53
N LYS A 186 -12.16 14.03 -2.63
CA LYS A 186 -12.78 15.32 -2.98
C LYS A 186 -11.89 16.19 -3.87
N LEU A 187 -10.57 16.16 -3.66
CA LEU A 187 -9.61 16.84 -4.55
C LEU A 187 -9.60 16.19 -5.94
N LEU A 188 -9.62 14.86 -6.01
CA LEU A 188 -9.66 14.12 -7.29
C LEU A 188 -10.94 14.38 -8.07
N GLU A 189 -12.11 14.29 -7.44
CA GLU A 189 -13.42 14.62 -8.06
C GLU A 189 -13.34 15.97 -8.77
N ARG A 190 -12.80 16.98 -8.07
CA ARG A 190 -12.67 18.34 -8.59
C ARG A 190 -11.68 18.44 -9.75
N TYR A 191 -10.52 17.78 -9.64
CA TYR A 191 -9.52 17.78 -10.70
C TYR A 191 -10.10 17.21 -12.02
N TRP A 192 -10.92 16.17 -11.93
CA TRP A 192 -11.58 15.57 -13.09
C TRP A 192 -12.73 16.42 -13.65
N GLU A 193 -13.46 17.15 -12.81
CA GLU A 193 -14.46 18.13 -13.27
C GLU A 193 -13.82 19.29 -14.06
N GLY A 194 -12.63 19.73 -13.65
CA GLY A 194 -11.88 20.81 -14.31
C GLY A 194 -11.35 20.43 -15.70
N LYS A 195 -10.96 19.16 -15.91
CA LYS A 195 -10.47 18.67 -17.22
C LYS A 195 -11.54 18.37 -18.25
N ARG A 196 -12.81 18.26 -17.84
CA ARG A 196 -13.95 17.99 -18.75
C ARG A 196 -14.56 19.27 -19.34
N ARG A 197 -14.08 20.45 -18.93
CA ARG A 197 -14.47 21.76 -19.47
C ARG A 197 -13.41 22.28 -20.42
#